data_AF-A0A928MJS5-F1
#
_entry.id   AF-A0A928MJS5-F1
#
_cell.length_a   1.000
_cell.length_b   1.000
_cell.length_c   1.000
_cell.angle_alpha   90.00
_cell.angle_beta   90.00
_cell.angle_gamma   90.00
#
_symmetry.space_group_name_H-M   'P 1'
#
loop_
_entity.id
_entity.type
_entity.pdbx_description
1 polymer ?
#
loop_
_entity_poly.entity_id
_entity_poly.type
_entity_poly.pdbx_seq_one_letter_code
_entity_poly.pdbx_strand_id
1 'polypeptide(L)'
;MKALDLTFDTPFEHGVKLSDYVKKARYTYVIFLRYFGCRSCQIDMIDLAAAKEQFKAKDAQVLVVLQSAPEVAAEGSKQFELPFDIACDPEAKLYALYNVPSAGSKEAMAERNGAMNEAQAAKMAAKRERMADLVHGAYEGDEYQLPAYFLLDSDMELLRQHRAENMGDMPTSDEYLEMLPLYAADFTFNTQSEKGLKLSDYAKKADRTFLIFLRYFGCSSCQLDMIDLADCYDQFKAKNAQVLVVLQSDPAIARAGKDKFELPFDIVCDPDMALYRLYDVQSAGDYAHLLANPGEKWAEKKSRIEAMGLEHGEYEGDEFQLPAYFLLNKDLEIVKCHRGATIEDMPLADEYLELL
;
A
#
# COMPACT_ATOMS: atom_id res chain seq x y z
N MET A 1 -1.39 2.46 -19.48
CA MET A 1 -1.94 1.80 -20.69
C MET A 1 -3.41 1.58 -20.40
N LYS A 2 -4.31 2.04 -21.28
CA LYS A 2 -5.75 1.81 -21.08
C LYS A 2 -6.08 0.32 -21.15
N ALA A 3 -6.87 -0.16 -20.20
CA ALA A 3 -7.48 -1.48 -20.24
C ALA A 3 -8.52 -1.57 -21.35
N LEU A 4 -8.80 -2.79 -21.78
CA LEU A 4 -9.80 -3.05 -22.81
C LEU A 4 -11.18 -2.86 -22.20
N ASP A 5 -11.95 -1.92 -22.74
CA ASP A 5 -13.35 -1.76 -22.34
C ASP A 5 -14.16 -2.97 -22.82
N LEU A 6 -14.77 -3.66 -21.86
CA LEU A 6 -15.52 -4.87 -22.09
C LEU A 6 -16.99 -4.61 -21.77
N THR A 7 -17.87 -5.38 -22.41
CA THR A 7 -19.30 -5.41 -22.09
C THR A 7 -19.62 -6.80 -21.57
N PHE A 8 -20.27 -6.86 -20.42
CA PHE A 8 -20.56 -8.11 -19.72
C PHE A 8 -21.95 -8.08 -19.12
N ASP A 9 -22.46 -9.27 -18.87
CA ASP A 9 -23.69 -9.45 -18.13
C ASP A 9 -23.34 -9.81 -16.68
N THR A 10 -24.15 -9.35 -15.75
CA THR A 10 -24.17 -9.80 -14.37
C THR A 10 -25.38 -10.70 -14.15
N PRO A 11 -25.53 -11.33 -12.97
CA PRO A 11 -26.72 -12.10 -12.66
C PRO A 11 -28.03 -11.28 -12.70
N PHE A 12 -27.94 -9.95 -12.63
CA PHE A 12 -29.10 -9.06 -12.44
C PHE A 12 -29.17 -7.89 -13.44
N GLU A 13 -28.13 -7.69 -14.25
CA GLU A 13 -28.02 -6.59 -15.21
C GLU A 13 -27.33 -7.06 -16.48
N HIS A 14 -27.80 -6.62 -17.65
CA HIS A 14 -27.21 -6.99 -18.94
C HIS A 14 -26.50 -5.80 -19.59
N GLY A 15 -25.42 -6.08 -20.31
CA GLY A 15 -24.72 -5.08 -21.12
C GLY A 15 -23.96 -4.03 -20.32
N VAL A 16 -23.47 -4.37 -19.12
CA VAL A 16 -22.65 -3.47 -18.29
C VAL A 16 -21.32 -3.23 -18.98
N LYS A 17 -20.92 -1.96 -19.11
CA LYS A 17 -19.59 -1.59 -19.61
C LYS A 17 -18.60 -1.47 -18.47
N LEU A 18 -17.39 -1.98 -18.66
CA LEU A 18 -16.33 -1.83 -17.68
C LEU A 18 -15.94 -0.37 -17.47
N SER A 19 -15.94 0.46 -18.52
CA SER A 19 -15.69 1.90 -18.43
C SER A 19 -16.63 2.63 -17.47
N ASP A 20 -17.88 2.17 -17.38
CA ASP A 20 -18.88 2.75 -16.49
C ASP A 20 -18.76 2.12 -15.10
N TYR A 21 -18.46 0.82 -15.03
CA TYR A 21 -18.27 0.09 -13.79
C TYR A 21 -17.14 0.66 -12.93
N VAL A 22 -15.97 0.94 -13.55
CA VAL A 22 -14.79 1.43 -12.82
C VAL A 22 -15.00 2.81 -12.20
N LYS A 23 -16.06 3.54 -12.57
CA LYS A 23 -16.38 4.86 -11.99
C LYS A 23 -17.03 4.78 -10.61
N LYS A 24 -17.42 3.59 -10.14
CA LYS A 24 -18.04 3.38 -8.81
C LYS A 24 -17.06 3.55 -7.65
N ALA A 25 -15.75 3.42 -7.89
CA ALA A 25 -14.68 3.59 -6.90
C ALA A 25 -13.41 4.10 -7.59
N ARG A 26 -12.42 4.59 -6.85
CA ARG A 26 -11.13 5.01 -7.43
C ARG A 26 -10.36 3.85 -8.06
N TYR A 27 -10.42 2.66 -7.45
CA TYR A 27 -9.74 1.47 -7.94
C TYR A 27 -10.69 0.30 -8.13
N THR A 28 -10.48 -0.48 -9.19
CA THR A 28 -11.25 -1.70 -9.46
C THR A 28 -10.32 -2.86 -9.72
N TYR A 29 -10.39 -3.90 -8.88
CA TYR A 29 -9.80 -5.20 -9.19
C TYR A 29 -10.77 -6.02 -10.05
N VAL A 30 -10.39 -6.32 -11.29
CA VAL A 30 -11.07 -7.29 -12.14
C VAL A 30 -10.37 -8.64 -11.98
N ILE A 31 -11.01 -9.57 -11.27
CA ILE A 31 -10.42 -10.86 -10.88
C ILE A 31 -11.09 -11.98 -11.67
N PHE A 32 -10.35 -12.62 -12.56
CA PHE A 32 -10.78 -13.79 -13.31
C PHE A 32 -10.57 -15.04 -12.46
N LEU A 33 -11.65 -15.76 -12.19
CA LEU A 33 -11.64 -17.06 -11.53
C LEU A 33 -12.13 -18.13 -12.52
N ARG A 34 -12.49 -19.34 -12.08
CA ARG A 34 -12.90 -20.41 -13.02
C ARG A 34 -14.40 -20.36 -13.31
N TYR A 35 -15.18 -20.75 -12.31
CA TYR A 35 -16.64 -20.82 -12.36
C TYR A 35 -17.18 -20.93 -10.92
N PHE A 36 -18.47 -20.70 -10.74
CA PHE A 36 -19.09 -20.57 -9.43
C PHE A 36 -19.06 -21.87 -8.62
N GLY A 37 -19.29 -23.02 -9.26
CA GLY A 37 -19.23 -24.33 -8.61
C GLY A 37 -17.85 -24.78 -8.12
N CYS A 38 -16.78 -24.06 -8.50
CA CYS A 38 -15.42 -24.40 -8.14
C CYS A 38 -15.11 -24.01 -6.69
N ARG A 39 -14.87 -25.01 -5.82
CA ARG A 39 -14.59 -24.79 -4.38
C ARG A 39 -13.43 -23.83 -4.11
N SER A 40 -12.38 -23.88 -4.93
CA SER A 40 -11.26 -22.96 -4.74
C SER A 40 -11.68 -21.53 -5.04
N CYS A 41 -12.45 -21.31 -6.10
CA CYS A 41 -12.94 -19.98 -6.47
C CYS A 41 -13.96 -19.45 -5.45
N GLN A 42 -14.78 -20.33 -4.86
CA GLN A 42 -15.67 -19.97 -3.75
C GLN A 42 -14.89 -19.44 -2.54
N ILE A 43 -13.79 -20.09 -2.15
CA ILE A 43 -12.94 -19.57 -1.07
C ILE A 43 -12.37 -18.19 -1.41
N ASP A 44 -11.88 -17.97 -2.64
CA ASP A 44 -11.39 -16.65 -3.05
C ASP A 44 -12.49 -15.58 -2.91
N MET A 45 -13.71 -15.89 -3.39
CA MET A 45 -14.84 -14.96 -3.28
C MET A 45 -15.25 -14.70 -1.84
N ILE A 46 -15.21 -15.71 -0.96
CA ILE A 46 -15.47 -15.55 0.48
C ILE A 46 -14.41 -14.64 1.14
N ASP A 47 -13.14 -14.82 0.80
CA ASP A 47 -12.04 -14.03 1.36
C ASP A 47 -12.09 -12.57 0.90
N LEU A 48 -12.45 -12.34 -0.36
CA LEU A 48 -12.69 -11.00 -0.89
C LEU A 48 -13.92 -10.37 -0.24
N ALA A 49 -14.98 -11.14 -0.01
CA ALA A 49 -16.19 -10.66 0.65
C ALA A 49 -15.95 -10.27 2.11
N ALA A 50 -15.14 -11.04 2.83
CA ALA A 50 -14.73 -10.74 4.20
C ALA A 50 -13.90 -9.44 4.31
N ALA A 51 -13.16 -9.09 3.26
CA ALA A 51 -12.32 -7.90 3.18
C ALA A 51 -13.03 -6.64 2.62
N LYS A 52 -14.36 -6.67 2.45
CA LYS A 52 -15.11 -5.61 1.76
C LYS A 52 -14.93 -4.21 2.37
N GLU A 53 -14.89 -4.10 3.70
CA GLU A 53 -14.79 -2.81 4.36
C GLU A 53 -13.38 -2.23 4.21
N GLN A 54 -12.36 -3.08 4.14
CA GLN A 54 -10.98 -2.70 3.90
C GLN A 54 -10.79 -2.18 2.47
N PHE A 55 -11.39 -2.84 1.47
CA PHE A 55 -11.39 -2.34 0.09
C PHE A 55 -12.11 -0.99 0.00
N LYS A 56 -13.31 -0.89 0.60
CA LYS A 56 -14.09 0.35 0.63
C LYS A 56 -13.36 1.50 1.31
N ALA A 57 -12.64 1.23 2.41
CA ALA A 57 -11.84 2.25 3.11
C ALA A 57 -10.71 2.82 2.25
N LYS A 58 -10.24 2.06 1.25
CA LYS A 58 -9.22 2.48 0.27
C LYS A 58 -9.83 2.98 -1.05
N ASP A 59 -11.14 3.24 -1.08
CA ASP A 59 -11.89 3.61 -2.29
C ASP A 59 -11.64 2.62 -3.45
N ALA A 60 -11.67 1.33 -3.11
CA ALA A 60 -11.47 0.22 -4.04
C ALA A 60 -12.68 -0.70 -4.05
N GLN A 61 -12.94 -1.31 -5.21
CA GLN A 61 -13.97 -2.32 -5.41
C GLN A 61 -13.41 -3.54 -6.15
N VAL A 62 -14.20 -4.62 -6.14
CA VAL A 62 -13.87 -5.88 -6.81
C VAL A 62 -14.96 -6.19 -7.84
N LEU A 63 -14.55 -6.68 -9.00
CA LEU A 63 -15.39 -7.31 -10.01
C LEU A 63 -14.84 -8.72 -10.25
N VAL A 64 -15.63 -9.76 -9.98
CA VAL A 64 -15.21 -11.15 -10.23
C VAL A 64 -15.74 -11.59 -11.59
N VAL A 65 -14.88 -12.12 -12.44
CA VAL A 65 -15.26 -12.72 -13.73
C VAL A 65 -15.31 -14.24 -13.57
N LEU A 66 -16.41 -14.87 -14.01
CA LEU A 66 -16.62 -16.31 -13.96
C LEU A 66 -17.13 -16.82 -15.31
N GLN A 67 -16.78 -18.06 -15.67
CA GLN A 67 -17.39 -18.77 -16.81
C GLN A 67 -18.81 -19.27 -16.53
N SER A 68 -19.43 -18.81 -15.44
CA SER A 68 -20.77 -19.21 -15.06
C SER A 68 -21.81 -18.41 -15.83
N ALA A 69 -22.93 -19.06 -16.16
CA ALA A 69 -24.08 -18.38 -16.73
C ALA A 69 -24.74 -17.46 -15.68
N PRO A 70 -25.40 -16.35 -16.10
CA PRO A 70 -26.08 -15.43 -15.18
C PRO A 70 -27.02 -16.12 -14.19
N GLU A 71 -27.74 -17.16 -14.61
CA GLU A 71 -28.69 -17.89 -13.77
C GLU A 71 -28.00 -18.69 -12.67
N VAL A 72 -26.84 -19.30 -12.98
CA VAL A 72 -26.05 -20.07 -12.00
C VAL A 72 -25.44 -19.13 -10.97
N ALA A 73 -24.87 -18.02 -11.43
CA ALA A 73 -24.32 -17.00 -10.55
C ALA A 73 -25.42 -16.32 -9.71
N ALA A 74 -26.64 -16.13 -10.24
CA ALA A 74 -27.77 -15.59 -9.47
C ALA A 74 -28.18 -16.49 -8.31
N GLU A 75 -28.23 -17.81 -8.53
CA GLU A 75 -28.56 -18.77 -7.47
C GLU A 75 -27.42 -18.87 -6.46
N GLY A 76 -26.18 -18.93 -6.94
CA GLY A 76 -24.99 -18.92 -6.11
C GLY A 76 -24.89 -17.69 -5.20
N SER A 77 -25.20 -16.50 -5.71
CA SER A 77 -25.22 -15.26 -4.93
C SER A 77 -26.32 -15.20 -3.87
N LYS A 78 -27.31 -16.11 -3.87
CA LYS A 78 -28.24 -16.27 -2.74
C LYS A 78 -27.62 -17.12 -1.63
N GLN A 79 -26.75 -18.05 -1.99
CA GLN A 79 -26.04 -18.92 -1.05
C GLN A 79 -24.90 -18.19 -0.36
N PHE A 80 -24.23 -17.28 -1.08
CA PHE A 80 -23.13 -16.46 -0.58
C PHE A 80 -23.50 -14.99 -0.69
N GLU A 81 -23.56 -14.26 0.44
CA GLU A 81 -23.74 -12.80 0.42
C GLU A 81 -22.46 -12.12 -0.10
N LEU A 82 -22.33 -12.03 -1.43
CA LEU A 82 -21.19 -11.42 -2.09
C LEU A 82 -21.39 -9.90 -2.22
N PRO A 83 -20.47 -9.06 -1.72
CA PRO A 83 -20.60 -7.60 -1.72
C PRO A 83 -20.09 -6.94 -3.02
N PHE A 84 -19.89 -7.74 -4.07
CA PHE A 84 -19.36 -7.31 -5.36
C PHE A 84 -20.14 -7.95 -6.51
N ASP A 85 -20.04 -7.35 -7.70
CA ASP A 85 -20.70 -7.89 -8.88
C ASP A 85 -19.89 -9.05 -9.48
N ILE A 86 -20.60 -9.96 -10.16
CA ILE A 86 -20.03 -11.05 -10.94
C ILE A 86 -20.26 -10.76 -12.42
N ALA A 87 -19.18 -10.65 -13.20
CA ALA A 87 -19.24 -10.69 -14.65
C ALA A 87 -19.34 -12.14 -15.13
N CYS A 88 -20.46 -12.46 -15.77
CA CYS A 88 -20.76 -13.78 -16.29
C CYS A 88 -20.26 -13.89 -17.75
N ASP A 89 -19.34 -14.82 -17.99
CA ASP A 89 -18.71 -15.03 -19.30
C ASP A 89 -18.69 -16.52 -19.69
N PRO A 90 -19.85 -17.15 -19.90
CA PRO A 90 -19.97 -18.59 -20.14
C PRO A 90 -19.31 -19.07 -21.44
N GLU A 91 -19.05 -18.16 -22.37
CA GLU A 91 -18.32 -18.45 -23.62
C GLU A 91 -16.82 -18.13 -23.54
N ALA A 92 -16.32 -17.75 -22.36
CA ALA A 92 -14.93 -17.37 -22.10
C ALA A 92 -14.37 -16.26 -23.03
N LYS A 93 -15.24 -15.35 -23.51
CA LYS A 93 -14.86 -14.26 -24.43
C LYS A 93 -13.96 -13.25 -23.74
N LEU A 94 -14.24 -12.92 -22.48
CA LEU A 94 -13.44 -12.01 -21.67
C LEU A 94 -12.09 -12.64 -21.32
N TYR A 95 -12.05 -13.95 -21.01
CA TYR A 95 -10.80 -14.67 -20.77
C TYR A 95 -9.88 -14.62 -22.00
N ALA A 96 -10.43 -14.87 -23.19
CA ALA A 96 -9.70 -14.74 -24.44
C ALA A 96 -9.21 -13.31 -24.68
N LEU A 97 -10.09 -12.31 -24.48
CA LEU A 97 -9.77 -10.89 -24.69
C LEU A 97 -8.65 -10.41 -23.76
N TYR A 98 -8.66 -10.84 -22.50
CA TYR A 98 -7.67 -10.49 -21.50
C TYR A 98 -6.47 -11.45 -21.50
N ASN A 99 -6.39 -12.38 -22.45
CA ASN A 99 -5.33 -13.38 -22.55
C ASN A 99 -5.10 -14.14 -21.23
N VAL A 100 -6.18 -14.56 -20.56
CA VAL A 100 -6.09 -15.33 -19.32
C VAL A 100 -5.89 -16.81 -19.67
N PRO A 101 -4.73 -17.41 -19.34
CA PRO A 101 -4.37 -18.73 -19.85
C PRO A 101 -5.18 -19.84 -19.18
N SER A 102 -5.38 -20.94 -19.91
CA SER A 102 -5.80 -22.21 -19.34
C SER A 102 -4.61 -23.15 -19.22
N ALA A 103 -4.64 -24.04 -18.22
CA ALA A 103 -3.69 -25.16 -18.17
C ALA A 103 -3.99 -26.21 -19.26
N GLY A 104 -5.19 -26.22 -19.83
CA GLY A 104 -5.59 -27.06 -20.96
C GLY A 104 -5.81 -28.54 -20.66
N SER A 105 -5.32 -29.03 -19.51
CA SER A 105 -5.52 -30.41 -19.05
C SER A 105 -5.32 -30.54 -17.54
N LYS A 106 -5.81 -31.65 -16.99
CA LYS A 106 -5.61 -32.01 -15.58
C LYS A 106 -4.14 -32.25 -15.27
N GLU A 107 -3.42 -32.90 -16.17
CA GLU A 107 -2.00 -33.23 -16.03
C GLU A 107 -1.16 -31.95 -15.98
N ALA A 108 -1.39 -31.02 -16.91
CA ALA A 108 -0.71 -29.73 -16.92
C ALA A 108 -1.03 -28.90 -15.67
N MET A 109 -2.28 -28.92 -15.19
CA MET A 109 -2.65 -28.25 -13.94
C MET A 109 -1.97 -28.89 -12.73
N ALA A 110 -1.86 -30.23 -12.69
CA ALA A 110 -1.15 -30.94 -11.63
C ALA A 110 0.36 -30.63 -11.64
N GLU A 111 0.99 -30.60 -12.81
CA GLU A 111 2.40 -30.23 -12.98
C GLU A 111 2.67 -28.80 -12.49
N ARG A 112 1.87 -27.83 -12.95
CA ARG A 112 1.93 -26.44 -12.49
C ARG A 112 1.77 -26.32 -10.98
N ASN A 113 0.81 -27.06 -10.42
CA ASN A 113 0.60 -27.10 -8.98
C ASN A 113 1.74 -27.80 -8.21
N GLY A 114 2.51 -28.66 -8.86
CA GLY A 114 3.72 -29.27 -8.29
C GLY A 114 4.93 -28.34 -8.26
N ALA A 115 4.92 -27.27 -9.08
CA ALA A 115 5.99 -26.29 -9.17
C ALA A 115 5.82 -25.07 -8.24
N MET A 116 4.89 -25.14 -7.28
CA MET A 116 4.65 -24.05 -6.32
C MET A 116 5.88 -23.79 -5.45
N ASN A 117 6.19 -22.51 -5.22
CA ASN A 117 7.11 -22.12 -4.15
C ASN A 117 6.47 -22.31 -2.76
N GLU A 118 7.26 -22.14 -1.70
CA GLU A 118 6.82 -22.38 -0.32
C GLU A 118 5.61 -21.49 0.08
N ALA A 119 5.61 -20.22 -0.30
CA ALA A 119 4.52 -19.29 -0.01
C ALA A 119 3.22 -19.68 -0.75
N GLN A 120 3.31 -20.01 -2.04
CA GLN A 120 2.18 -20.48 -2.85
C GLN A 120 1.61 -21.80 -2.31
N ALA A 121 2.47 -22.73 -1.90
CA ALA A 121 2.08 -23.99 -1.31
C ALA A 121 1.35 -23.79 0.03
N ALA A 122 1.82 -22.86 0.87
CA ALA A 122 1.17 -22.49 2.13
C ALA A 122 -0.23 -21.90 1.89
N LYS A 123 -0.37 -20.96 0.94
CA LYS A 123 -1.67 -20.41 0.54
C LYS A 123 -2.64 -21.52 0.10
N MET A 124 -2.18 -22.45 -0.72
CA MET A 124 -2.99 -23.57 -1.19
C MET A 124 -3.34 -24.57 -0.10
N ALA A 125 -2.45 -24.80 0.87
CA ALA A 125 -2.74 -25.66 2.02
C ALA A 125 -3.87 -25.05 2.87
N ALA A 126 -3.77 -23.76 3.21
CA ALA A 126 -4.81 -23.04 3.96
C ALA A 126 -6.17 -23.06 3.23
N LYS A 127 -6.14 -22.89 1.90
CA LYS A 127 -7.33 -22.97 1.06
C LYS A 127 -7.95 -24.36 1.05
N ARG A 128 -7.14 -25.42 0.97
CA ARG A 128 -7.59 -26.82 0.95
C ARG A 128 -8.30 -27.23 2.23
N GLU A 129 -7.83 -26.77 3.38
CA GLU A 129 -8.48 -27.01 4.66
C GLU A 129 -9.91 -26.47 4.66
N ARG A 130 -10.09 -25.23 4.20
CA ARG A 130 -11.41 -24.57 4.16
C ARG A 130 -12.33 -25.09 3.06
N MET A 131 -11.78 -25.64 1.98
CA MET A 131 -12.57 -26.30 0.93
C MET A 131 -13.24 -27.60 1.39
N ALA A 132 -12.85 -28.18 2.54
CA ALA A 132 -13.42 -29.43 3.04
C ALA A 132 -14.92 -29.33 3.34
N ASP A 133 -15.37 -28.14 3.76
CA ASP A 133 -16.77 -27.87 4.11
C ASP A 133 -17.64 -27.47 2.91
N LEU A 134 -17.02 -27.29 1.74
CA LEU A 134 -17.72 -26.91 0.51
C LEU A 134 -17.99 -28.13 -0.38
N VAL A 135 -19.17 -28.14 -1.00
CA VAL A 135 -19.55 -29.13 -2.00
C VAL A 135 -19.23 -28.56 -3.38
N HIS A 136 -18.55 -29.35 -4.21
CA HIS A 136 -18.28 -28.94 -5.59
C HIS A 136 -19.59 -28.92 -6.38
N GLY A 137 -19.85 -27.82 -7.09
CA GLY A 137 -21.02 -27.65 -7.94
C GLY A 137 -20.91 -28.43 -9.26
N ALA A 138 -21.82 -28.12 -10.19
CA ALA A 138 -21.66 -28.59 -11.58
C ALA A 138 -20.39 -27.99 -12.21
N TYR A 139 -19.82 -28.71 -13.17
CA TYR A 139 -18.71 -28.19 -13.97
C TYR A 139 -19.25 -27.23 -15.03
N GLU A 140 -18.56 -26.11 -15.22
CA GLU A 140 -18.95 -25.03 -16.12
C GLU A 140 -17.71 -24.52 -16.86
N GLY A 141 -17.81 -24.32 -18.18
CA GLY A 141 -16.71 -23.82 -18.99
C GLY A 141 -15.45 -24.71 -18.96
N ASP A 142 -14.29 -24.09 -19.03
CA ASP A 142 -12.98 -24.75 -18.91
C ASP A 142 -12.60 -24.99 -17.45
N GLU A 143 -12.59 -26.27 -17.06
CA GLU A 143 -12.23 -26.73 -15.72
C GLU A 143 -10.79 -26.38 -15.30
N TYR A 144 -9.91 -26.16 -16.28
CA TYR A 144 -8.48 -25.95 -16.11
C TYR A 144 -8.06 -24.50 -16.32
N GLN A 145 -9.03 -23.58 -16.38
CA GLN A 145 -8.78 -22.15 -16.49
C GLN A 145 -7.91 -21.64 -15.31
N LEU A 146 -6.83 -20.92 -15.61
CA LEU A 146 -6.01 -20.29 -14.56
C LEU A 146 -6.61 -18.93 -14.19
N PRO A 147 -6.50 -18.52 -12.91
CA PRO A 147 -6.98 -17.23 -12.48
C PRO A 147 -6.03 -16.09 -12.89
N ALA A 148 -6.55 -14.87 -12.87
CA ALA A 148 -5.79 -13.66 -13.13
C ALA A 148 -6.43 -12.47 -12.40
N TYR A 149 -5.68 -11.39 -12.23
CA TYR A 149 -6.26 -10.11 -11.83
C TYR A 149 -5.72 -8.97 -12.67
N PHE A 150 -6.53 -7.91 -12.74
CA PHE A 150 -6.19 -6.64 -13.36
C PHE A 150 -6.64 -5.54 -12.41
N LEU A 151 -5.73 -4.66 -12.01
CA LEU A 151 -6.03 -3.49 -11.19
C LEU A 151 -6.15 -2.27 -12.10
N LEU A 152 -7.33 -1.68 -12.10
CA LEU A 152 -7.65 -0.51 -12.90
C LEU A 152 -7.91 0.70 -11.99
N ASP A 153 -7.56 1.90 -12.46
CA ASP A 153 -8.12 3.12 -11.90
C ASP A 153 -9.48 3.46 -12.53
N SER A 154 -10.14 4.49 -11.99
CA SER A 154 -11.44 4.95 -12.48
C SER A 154 -11.40 5.51 -13.91
N ASP A 155 -10.23 5.80 -14.47
CA ASP A 155 -10.06 6.23 -15.86
C ASP A 155 -9.71 5.08 -16.81
N MET A 156 -9.81 3.82 -16.36
CA MET A 156 -9.43 2.62 -17.12
C MET A 156 -7.93 2.49 -17.38
N GLU A 157 -7.04 3.19 -16.66
CA GLU A 157 -5.62 2.87 -16.71
C GLU A 157 -5.33 1.55 -15.99
N LEU A 158 -4.61 0.66 -16.67
CA LEU A 158 -4.12 -0.57 -16.08
C LEU A 158 -2.90 -0.25 -15.19
N LEU A 159 -3.10 -0.37 -13.88
CA LEU A 159 -2.07 -0.11 -12.88
C LEU A 159 -1.21 -1.35 -12.62
N ARG A 160 -1.85 -2.52 -12.49
CA ARG A 160 -1.17 -3.82 -12.31
C ARG A 160 -1.97 -4.93 -12.99
N GLN A 161 -1.29 -6.02 -13.34
CA GLN A 161 -1.92 -7.25 -13.80
C GLN A 161 -1.09 -8.45 -13.39
N HIS A 162 -1.75 -9.58 -13.19
CA HIS A 162 -1.10 -10.87 -12.98
C HIS A 162 -1.92 -11.97 -13.63
N ARG A 163 -1.24 -12.94 -14.23
CA ARG A 163 -1.85 -14.18 -14.72
C ARG A 163 -1.19 -15.31 -13.98
N ALA A 164 -1.97 -16.02 -13.19
CA ALA A 164 -1.44 -17.02 -12.30
C ALA A 164 -0.79 -18.17 -13.09
N GLU A 165 0.36 -18.64 -12.61
CA GLU A 165 1.01 -19.82 -13.16
C GLU A 165 0.41 -21.12 -12.61
N ASN A 166 -0.17 -21.07 -11.41
CA ASN A 166 -0.78 -22.18 -10.69
C ASN A 166 -1.89 -21.69 -9.72
N MET A 167 -2.57 -22.60 -9.02
CA MET A 167 -3.71 -22.23 -8.16
C MET A 167 -3.34 -21.47 -6.88
N GLY A 168 -2.09 -21.54 -6.44
CA GLY A 168 -1.57 -20.85 -5.24
C GLY A 168 -0.92 -19.52 -5.51
N ASP A 169 -0.91 -19.09 -6.77
CA ASP A 169 -0.19 -17.91 -7.25
C ASP A 169 -1.04 -16.63 -7.25
N MET A 170 -2.29 -16.71 -6.80
CA MET A 170 -3.12 -15.52 -6.61
C MET A 170 -2.83 -14.85 -5.26
N PRO A 171 -2.87 -13.51 -5.20
CA PRO A 171 -2.77 -12.78 -3.95
C PRO A 171 -3.88 -13.13 -2.96
N THR A 172 -3.57 -13.03 -1.67
CA THR A 172 -4.58 -12.98 -0.59
C THR A 172 -5.27 -11.62 -0.59
N SER A 173 -6.41 -11.48 0.12
CA SER A 173 -7.10 -10.19 0.27
C SER A 173 -6.18 -9.10 0.84
N ASP A 174 -5.31 -9.44 1.79
CA ASP A 174 -4.35 -8.49 2.38
C ASP A 174 -3.32 -8.04 1.34
N GLU A 175 -2.76 -8.98 0.56
CA GLU A 175 -1.81 -8.66 -0.51
C GLU A 175 -2.47 -7.78 -1.60
N TYR A 176 -3.74 -8.03 -1.95
CA TYR A 176 -4.49 -7.13 -2.85
C TYR A 176 -4.60 -5.71 -2.27
N LEU A 177 -4.88 -5.57 -0.97
CA LEU A 177 -5.00 -4.27 -0.32
C LEU A 177 -3.66 -3.54 -0.21
N GLU A 178 -2.56 -4.27 -0.04
CA GLU A 178 -1.18 -3.75 -0.01
C GLU A 178 -0.70 -3.28 -1.39
N MET A 179 -1.15 -3.92 -2.47
CA MET A 179 -0.79 -3.56 -3.84
C MET A 179 -1.51 -2.31 -4.37
N LEU A 180 -2.55 -1.84 -3.68
CA LEU A 180 -3.28 -0.63 -4.05
C LEU A 180 -2.37 0.60 -3.91
N PRO A 181 -2.36 1.52 -4.90
CA PRO A 181 -1.63 2.77 -4.77
C PRO A 181 -2.11 3.58 -3.56
N LEU A 182 -1.16 3.98 -2.72
CA LEU A 182 -1.41 4.81 -1.54
C LEU A 182 -1.05 6.25 -1.87
N TYR A 183 -1.91 7.20 -1.52
CA TYR A 183 -1.66 8.62 -1.74
C TYR A 183 -1.65 9.36 -0.41
N ALA A 184 -0.68 10.26 -0.27
CA ALA A 184 -0.64 11.21 0.83
C ALA A 184 -1.84 12.17 0.73
N ALA A 185 -2.48 12.44 1.87
CA ALA A 185 -3.47 13.50 1.94
C ALA A 185 -2.79 14.84 1.62
N ASP A 186 -3.41 15.64 0.75
CA ASP A 186 -2.91 16.97 0.43
C ASP A 186 -3.32 17.93 1.55
N PHE A 187 -2.34 18.41 2.31
CA PHE A 187 -2.54 19.30 3.46
C PHE A 187 -1.80 20.62 3.28
N THR A 188 -2.24 21.62 4.04
CA THR A 188 -1.57 22.91 4.17
C THR A 188 -0.74 22.93 5.43
N PHE A 189 0.49 23.42 5.35
CA PHE A 189 1.41 23.46 6.48
C PHE A 189 2.20 24.76 6.55
N ASN A 190 2.79 25.01 7.71
CA ASN A 190 3.77 26.07 7.92
C ASN A 190 5.15 25.44 8.06
N THR A 191 6.16 26.14 7.59
CA THR A 191 7.55 25.80 7.86
C THR A 191 8.13 26.74 8.90
N GLN A 192 9.41 26.55 9.22
CA GLN A 192 10.18 27.49 10.02
C GLN A 192 10.21 28.91 9.42
N SER A 193 9.97 29.07 8.11
CA SER A 193 10.11 30.35 7.39
C SER A 193 8.84 30.84 6.71
N GLU A 194 8.01 29.94 6.20
CA GLU A 194 6.86 30.24 5.36
C GLU A 194 5.56 29.71 5.97
N LYS A 195 4.44 30.34 5.64
CA LYS A 195 3.11 29.94 6.13
C LYS A 195 2.20 29.56 4.98
N GLY A 196 1.32 28.59 5.20
CA GLY A 196 0.26 28.24 4.25
C GLY A 196 0.75 27.55 2.98
N LEU A 197 1.86 26.81 3.04
CA LEU A 197 2.34 25.99 1.92
C LEU A 197 1.46 24.77 1.73
N LYS A 198 1.28 24.33 0.48
CA LYS A 198 0.49 23.14 0.14
C LYS A 198 1.40 21.99 -0.26
N LEU A 199 1.16 20.78 0.27
CA LEU A 199 2.03 19.62 0.00
C LEU A 199 2.11 19.29 -1.49
N SER A 200 0.98 19.32 -2.21
CA SER A 200 0.94 19.08 -3.65
C SER A 200 1.79 20.06 -4.46
N ASP A 201 1.91 21.31 -4.03
CA ASP A 201 2.76 22.29 -4.72
C ASP A 201 4.23 22.16 -4.31
N TYR A 202 4.48 21.81 -3.05
CA TYR A 202 5.84 21.53 -2.56
C TYR A 202 6.45 20.30 -3.26
N ALA A 203 5.69 19.21 -3.39
CA ALA A 203 6.15 17.95 -3.97
C ALA A 203 6.55 18.07 -5.45
N LYS A 204 6.01 19.06 -6.19
CA LYS A 204 6.36 19.32 -7.59
C LYS A 204 7.78 19.86 -7.81
N LYS A 205 8.44 20.33 -6.75
CA LYS A 205 9.81 20.90 -6.82
C LYS A 205 10.89 19.86 -7.14
N ALA A 206 10.61 18.58 -6.93
CA ALA A 206 11.53 17.45 -7.11
C ALA A 206 10.78 16.23 -7.68
N ASP A 207 11.47 15.21 -8.20
CA ASP A 207 10.84 13.94 -8.61
C ASP A 207 10.39 13.12 -7.41
N ARG A 208 11.11 13.26 -6.30
CA ARG A 208 10.85 12.55 -5.04
C ARG A 208 10.90 13.52 -3.86
N THR A 209 9.95 13.38 -2.93
CA THR A 209 9.94 14.15 -1.68
C THR A 209 9.87 13.19 -0.51
N PHE A 210 10.88 13.20 0.36
CA PHE A 210 10.77 12.57 1.67
C PHE A 210 10.05 13.48 2.65
N LEU A 211 8.96 13.00 3.24
CA LEU A 211 8.32 13.56 4.41
C LEU A 211 8.77 12.75 5.64
N ILE A 212 9.68 13.29 6.44
CA ILE A 212 10.31 12.58 7.57
C ILE A 212 9.77 13.15 8.87
N PHE A 213 9.03 12.36 9.63
CA PHE A 213 8.53 12.70 10.96
C PHE A 213 9.59 12.37 12.00
N LEU A 214 10.02 13.37 12.75
CA LEU A 214 10.87 13.22 13.93
C LEU A 214 10.10 13.74 15.16
N ARG A 215 10.72 13.83 16.35
CA ARG A 215 9.99 14.22 17.56
C ARG A 215 9.80 15.74 17.65
N TYR A 216 10.89 16.44 17.94
CA TYR A 216 10.94 17.88 18.10
C TYR A 216 12.41 18.31 18.10
N PHE A 217 12.66 19.61 18.00
CA PHE A 217 14.00 20.14 17.78
C PHE A 217 14.89 20.02 19.01
N GLY A 218 14.34 20.17 20.22
CA GLY A 218 15.09 19.99 21.48
C GLY A 218 15.69 18.59 21.67
N CYS A 219 15.16 17.58 20.99
CA CYS A 219 15.63 16.20 21.11
C CYS A 219 17.00 15.99 20.42
N SER A 220 18.05 15.67 21.18
CA SER A 220 19.41 15.48 20.66
C SER A 220 19.53 14.38 19.60
N SER A 221 18.76 13.30 19.73
CA SER A 221 18.73 12.24 18.70
C SER A 221 18.11 12.73 17.37
N CYS A 222 17.10 13.61 17.42
CA CYS A 222 16.49 14.18 16.22
C CYS A 222 17.39 15.27 15.61
N GLN A 223 18.12 16.03 16.44
CA GLN A 223 19.17 16.94 15.96
C GLN A 223 20.22 16.20 15.16
N LEU A 224 20.71 15.06 15.68
CA LEU A 224 21.69 14.24 14.97
C LEU A 224 21.14 13.72 13.62
N ASP A 225 19.90 13.20 13.58
CA ASP A 225 19.29 12.77 12.32
C ASP A 225 19.22 13.89 11.28
N MET A 226 18.84 15.10 11.70
CA MET A 226 18.78 16.26 10.81
C MET A 226 20.17 16.69 10.33
N ILE A 227 21.20 16.60 11.17
CA ILE A 227 22.59 16.89 10.79
C ILE A 227 23.06 15.85 9.76
N ASP A 228 22.81 14.56 9.99
CA ASP A 228 23.21 13.50 9.07
C ASP A 228 22.53 13.65 7.70
N LEU A 229 21.24 14.00 7.69
CA LEU A 229 20.50 14.33 6.46
C LEU A 229 21.07 15.57 5.76
N ALA A 230 21.53 16.56 6.51
CA ALA A 230 22.15 17.77 5.96
C ALA A 230 23.49 17.44 5.28
N ASP A 231 24.33 16.62 5.93
CA ASP A 231 25.65 16.21 5.44
C ASP A 231 25.58 15.48 4.10
N CYS A 232 24.52 14.69 3.85
CA CYS A 232 24.33 14.00 2.58
C CYS A 232 23.29 14.65 1.65
N TYR A 233 22.77 15.84 1.96
CA TYR A 233 21.66 16.45 1.22
C TYR A 233 21.97 16.72 -0.27
N ASP A 234 23.23 17.00 -0.61
CA ASP A 234 23.66 17.15 -2.01
C ASP A 234 23.41 15.88 -2.83
N GLN A 235 23.44 14.69 -2.22
CA GLN A 235 23.17 13.43 -2.89
C GLN A 235 21.66 13.25 -3.18
N PHE A 236 20.78 13.73 -2.29
CA PHE A 236 19.34 13.80 -2.58
C PHE A 236 19.09 14.72 -3.78
N LYS A 237 19.66 15.92 -3.77
CA LYS A 237 19.53 16.87 -4.89
C LYS A 237 20.06 16.30 -6.21
N ALA A 238 21.18 15.57 -6.19
CA ALA A 238 21.74 14.92 -7.37
C ALA A 238 20.79 13.87 -7.99
N LYS A 239 19.95 13.25 -7.17
CA LYS A 239 18.87 12.33 -7.60
C LYS A 239 17.54 13.04 -7.88
N ASN A 240 17.53 14.37 -7.95
CA ASN A 240 16.33 15.20 -8.05
C ASN A 240 15.28 14.87 -6.95
N ALA A 241 15.76 14.67 -5.73
CA ALA A 241 14.96 14.43 -4.54
C ALA A 241 15.13 15.57 -3.53
N GLN A 242 14.11 15.77 -2.68
CA GLN A 242 14.13 16.74 -1.59
C GLN A 242 13.65 16.10 -0.28
N VAL A 243 14.00 16.72 0.84
CA VAL A 243 13.62 16.30 2.19
C VAL A 243 12.76 17.40 2.82
N LEU A 244 11.73 16.98 3.53
CA LEU A 244 10.84 17.83 4.33
C LEU A 244 10.69 17.17 5.70
N VAL A 245 11.31 17.74 6.72
CA VAL A 245 11.27 17.19 8.08
C VAL A 245 10.07 17.76 8.83
N VAL A 246 9.27 16.92 9.47
CA VAL A 246 8.13 17.31 10.30
C VAL A 246 8.53 17.22 11.76
N LEU A 247 8.31 18.30 12.50
CA LEU A 247 8.56 18.39 13.94
C LEU A 247 7.34 18.96 14.66
N GLN A 248 7.19 18.60 15.92
CA GLN A 248 6.21 19.20 16.84
C GLN A 248 6.62 20.62 17.28
N SER A 249 7.73 21.13 16.77
CA SER A 249 8.32 22.38 17.22
C SER A 249 7.60 23.62 16.71
N ASP A 250 7.59 24.66 17.54
CA ASP A 250 7.16 26.00 17.13
C ASP A 250 8.07 26.55 16.01
N PRO A 251 7.54 27.32 15.03
CA PRO A 251 8.35 27.92 13.97
C PRO A 251 9.56 28.71 14.44
N ALA A 252 9.52 29.38 15.60
CA ALA A 252 10.65 30.12 16.13
C ALA A 252 11.80 29.20 16.58
N ILE A 253 11.47 28.09 17.24
CA ILE A 253 12.44 27.07 17.68
C ILE A 253 13.06 26.38 16.46
N ALA A 254 12.22 25.93 15.53
CA ALA A 254 12.67 25.29 14.29
C ALA A 254 13.57 26.22 13.45
N ARG A 255 13.29 27.52 13.41
CA ARG A 255 14.13 28.51 12.71
C ARG A 255 15.50 28.68 13.36
N ALA A 256 15.53 28.93 14.66
CA ALA A 256 16.79 29.08 15.39
C ALA A 256 17.66 27.82 15.27
N GLY A 257 17.02 26.66 15.31
CA GLY A 257 17.64 25.36 15.11
C GLY A 257 18.20 25.15 13.71
N LYS A 258 17.39 25.43 12.67
CA LYS A 258 17.82 25.38 11.27
C LYS A 258 19.04 26.27 11.01
N ASP A 259 19.04 27.48 11.55
CA ASP A 259 20.15 28.43 11.42
C ASP A 259 21.40 27.92 12.15
N LYS A 260 21.24 27.36 13.35
CA LYS A 260 22.34 26.81 14.17
C LYS A 260 23.06 25.64 13.48
N PHE A 261 22.32 24.74 12.85
CA PHE A 261 22.87 23.53 12.24
C PHE A 261 22.95 23.61 10.70
N GLU A 262 22.73 24.79 10.13
CA GLU A 262 22.80 25.06 8.69
C GLU A 262 21.98 24.06 7.83
N LEU A 263 20.77 23.69 8.31
CA LEU A 263 19.98 22.62 7.70
C LEU A 263 19.45 23.05 6.30
N PRO A 264 19.78 22.31 5.22
CA PRO A 264 19.52 22.75 3.84
C PRO A 264 18.11 22.43 3.32
N PHE A 265 17.25 21.83 4.16
CA PHE A 265 15.88 21.43 3.85
C PHE A 265 14.86 22.13 4.76
N ASP A 266 13.60 22.20 4.35
CA ASP A 266 12.55 22.81 5.16
C ASP A 266 12.09 21.92 6.31
N ILE A 267 11.66 22.57 7.39
CA ILE A 267 11.11 21.96 8.58
C ILE A 267 9.65 22.37 8.70
N VAL A 268 8.73 21.42 8.56
CA VAL A 268 7.32 21.58 8.87
C VAL A 268 7.14 21.68 10.37
N CYS A 269 6.44 22.72 10.80
CA CYS A 269 6.13 22.99 12.20
C CYS A 269 4.68 22.57 12.48
N ASP A 270 4.49 21.49 13.21
CA ASP A 270 3.19 20.90 13.57
C ASP A 270 3.00 20.81 15.10
N PRO A 271 2.94 21.97 15.81
CA PRO A 271 2.84 21.99 17.27
C PRO A 271 1.55 21.38 17.83
N ASP A 272 0.48 21.33 17.03
CA ASP A 272 -0.78 20.70 17.40
C ASP A 272 -0.79 19.18 17.09
N MET A 273 0.31 18.65 16.54
CA MET A 273 0.48 17.26 16.12
C MET A 273 -0.60 16.77 15.13
N ALA A 274 -1.17 17.66 14.32
CA ALA A 274 -2.24 17.34 13.40
C ALA A 274 -1.76 16.39 12.29
N LEU A 275 -0.52 16.54 11.84
CA LEU A 275 0.09 15.71 10.81
C LEU A 275 0.47 14.33 11.36
N TYR A 276 0.95 14.23 12.60
CA TYR A 276 1.21 12.92 13.22
C TYR A 276 -0.07 12.09 13.29
N ARG A 277 -1.21 12.69 13.67
CA ARG A 277 -2.51 12.01 13.63
C ARG A 277 -2.96 11.68 12.21
N LEU A 278 -2.80 12.60 11.26
CA LEU A 278 -3.18 12.39 9.86
C LEU A 278 -2.41 11.23 9.20
N TYR A 279 -1.13 11.09 9.54
CA TYR A 279 -0.25 10.06 9.00
C TYR A 279 -0.18 8.80 9.89
N ASP A 280 -0.97 8.75 10.95
CA ASP A 280 -1.01 7.63 11.89
C ASP A 280 0.38 7.30 12.48
N VAL A 281 1.16 8.35 12.81
CA VAL A 281 2.48 8.21 13.43
C VAL A 281 2.27 8.16 14.94
N GLN A 282 2.35 6.94 15.49
CA GLN A 282 1.97 6.66 16.87
C GLN A 282 2.99 7.17 17.89
N SER A 283 2.55 7.34 19.13
CA SER A 283 3.42 7.55 20.28
C SER A 283 3.80 6.21 20.89
N ALA A 284 5.03 6.09 21.37
CA ALA A 284 5.45 4.94 22.17
C ALA A 284 4.80 4.92 23.57
N GLY A 285 4.29 6.07 24.05
CA GLY A 285 3.64 6.22 25.35
C GLY A 285 4.59 6.22 26.56
N ASP A 286 5.75 5.58 26.46
CA ASP A 286 6.80 5.60 27.46
C ASP A 286 8.20 5.32 26.88
N TYR A 287 9.24 5.54 27.69
CA TYR A 287 10.63 5.28 27.31
C TYR A 287 10.96 3.80 27.10
N ALA A 288 10.27 2.88 27.79
CA ALA A 288 10.55 1.45 27.68
C ALA A 288 10.18 0.92 26.28
N HIS A 289 9.08 1.42 25.73
CA HIS A 289 8.67 1.14 24.35
C HIS A 289 9.51 1.93 23.35
N LEU A 290 9.74 3.23 23.60
CA LEU A 290 10.50 4.10 22.70
C LEU A 290 11.93 3.56 22.44
N LEU A 291 12.53 3.00 23.50
CA LEU A 291 13.89 2.44 23.52
C LEU A 291 13.87 0.91 23.60
N ALA A 292 12.79 0.25 23.16
CA ALA A 292 12.70 -1.21 23.25
C ALA A 292 13.82 -1.87 22.42
N ASN A 293 14.52 -2.82 23.04
CA ASN A 293 15.60 -3.62 22.44
C ASN A 293 16.70 -2.81 21.73
N PRO A 294 17.34 -1.84 22.40
CA PRO A 294 18.30 -0.97 21.74
C PRO A 294 19.52 -1.77 21.24
N GLY A 295 19.74 -1.74 19.94
CA GLY A 295 20.84 -2.39 19.24
C GLY A 295 22.03 -1.47 18.96
N GLU A 296 22.87 -1.90 18.02
CA GLU A 296 24.12 -1.21 17.66
C GLU A 296 23.86 0.19 17.08
N LYS A 297 22.80 0.35 16.26
CA LYS A 297 22.41 1.66 15.69
C LYS A 297 22.18 2.70 16.78
N TRP A 298 21.47 2.35 17.86
CA TRP A 298 21.24 3.28 18.97
C TRP A 298 22.51 3.58 19.78
N ALA A 299 23.35 2.58 20.00
CA ALA A 299 24.62 2.76 20.71
C ALA A 299 25.55 3.73 19.96
N GLU A 300 25.66 3.58 18.65
CA GLU A 300 26.42 4.48 17.78
C GLU A 300 25.85 5.90 17.81
N LYS A 301 24.52 6.03 17.68
CA LYS A 301 23.84 7.32 17.73
C LYS A 301 24.12 8.07 19.03
N LYS A 302 24.08 7.39 20.19
CA LYS A 302 24.47 7.99 21.48
C LYS A 302 25.91 8.45 21.50
N SER A 303 26.84 7.61 21.02
CA SER A 303 28.26 7.97 20.99
C SER A 303 28.51 9.21 20.14
N ARG A 304 27.80 9.35 19.00
CA ARG A 304 27.88 10.53 18.14
C ARG A 304 27.27 11.78 18.79
N ILE A 305 26.11 11.64 19.47
CA ILE A 305 25.50 12.73 20.25
C ILE A 305 26.50 13.28 21.28
N GLU A 306 27.16 12.39 22.05
CA GLU A 306 28.17 12.76 23.04
C GLU A 306 29.41 13.40 22.40
N ALA A 307 29.93 12.81 21.33
CA ALA A 307 31.12 13.31 20.63
C ALA A 307 30.93 14.70 20.01
N MET A 308 29.71 15.00 19.56
CA MET A 308 29.34 16.29 18.98
C MET A 308 28.89 17.31 20.05
N GLY A 309 28.77 16.90 21.31
CA GLY A 309 28.29 17.75 22.39
C GLY A 309 26.84 18.23 22.16
N LEU A 310 26.00 17.39 21.57
CA LEU A 310 24.59 17.72 21.35
C LEU A 310 23.83 17.59 22.68
N GLU A 311 23.28 18.72 23.14
CA GLU A 311 22.54 18.80 24.39
C GLU A 311 21.03 18.75 24.14
N HIS A 312 20.32 18.15 25.09
CA HIS A 312 18.86 18.18 25.09
C HIS A 312 18.37 19.61 25.36
N GLY A 313 17.53 20.14 24.47
CA GLY A 313 16.88 21.43 24.62
C GLY A 313 15.58 21.36 25.41
N GLU A 314 14.70 22.33 25.17
CA GLU A 314 13.35 22.34 25.75
C GLU A 314 12.53 21.14 25.25
N TYR A 315 11.62 20.67 26.12
CA TYR A 315 10.66 19.63 25.76
C TYR A 315 9.48 20.25 25.01
N GLU A 316 9.05 19.60 23.93
CA GLU A 316 8.02 20.11 23.03
C GLU A 316 7.08 18.95 22.63
N GLY A 317 5.77 19.18 22.73
CA GLY A 317 4.76 18.19 22.36
C GLY A 317 4.86 16.88 23.14
N ASP A 318 4.72 15.76 22.45
CA ASP A 318 4.88 14.41 22.97
C ASP A 318 6.36 13.96 22.93
N GLU A 319 6.90 13.70 24.12
CA GLU A 319 8.27 13.23 24.31
C GLU A 319 8.53 11.83 23.73
N PHE A 320 7.48 11.02 23.62
CA PHE A 320 7.51 9.62 23.22
C PHE A 320 7.10 9.38 21.77
N GLN A 321 6.96 10.45 20.98
CA GLN A 321 6.56 10.36 19.59
C GLN A 321 7.52 9.46 18.78
N LEU A 322 7.00 8.47 18.05
CA LEU A 322 7.82 7.62 17.18
C LEU A 322 8.13 8.32 15.87
N PRO A 323 9.28 8.03 15.24
CA PRO A 323 9.61 8.57 13.92
C PRO A 323 8.91 7.80 12.80
N ALA A 324 8.81 8.42 11.63
CA ALA A 324 8.31 7.78 10.42
C ALA A 324 8.85 8.47 9.17
N TYR A 325 8.78 7.82 8.02
CA TYR A 325 8.99 8.48 6.74
C TYR A 325 7.94 8.08 5.70
N PHE A 326 7.68 9.01 4.78
CA PHE A 326 6.87 8.80 3.59
C PHE A 326 7.61 9.36 2.38
N LEU A 327 7.94 8.51 1.42
CA LEU A 327 8.54 8.89 0.14
C LEU A 327 7.44 9.12 -0.88
N LEU A 328 7.30 10.36 -1.33
CA LEU A 328 6.25 10.80 -2.25
C LEU A 328 6.80 11.02 -3.66
N ASN A 329 5.98 10.74 -4.67
CA ASN A 329 6.18 11.29 -6.02
C ASN A 329 5.51 12.68 -6.16
N LYS A 330 5.60 13.29 -7.35
CA LYS A 330 4.99 14.60 -7.66
C LYS A 330 3.47 14.63 -7.56
N ASP A 331 2.82 13.47 -7.69
CA ASP A 331 1.37 13.29 -7.63
C ASP A 331 0.90 12.88 -6.22
N LEU A 332 1.79 12.97 -5.23
CA LEU A 332 1.59 12.57 -3.84
C LEU A 332 1.32 11.07 -3.64
N GLU A 333 1.64 10.22 -4.60
CA GLU A 333 1.69 8.77 -4.36
C GLU A 333 2.81 8.45 -3.37
N ILE A 334 2.46 7.75 -2.30
CA ILE A 334 3.40 7.20 -1.33
C ILE A 334 4.01 5.96 -1.96
N VAL A 335 5.25 6.08 -2.47
CA VAL A 335 5.95 4.97 -3.11
C VAL A 335 6.64 4.05 -2.11
N LYS A 336 7.03 4.58 -0.95
CA LYS A 336 7.55 3.84 0.20
C LYS A 336 7.18 4.59 1.47
N CYS A 337 6.89 3.88 2.55
CA CYS A 337 6.76 4.48 3.86
C CYS A 337 7.16 3.48 4.95
N HIS A 338 7.56 4.01 6.10
CA HIS A 338 7.78 3.22 7.30
C HIS A 338 7.34 4.02 8.50
N ARG A 339 6.73 3.35 9.48
CA ARG A 339 6.40 3.91 10.78
C ARG A 339 7.22 3.15 11.80
N GLY A 340 8.08 3.86 12.52
CA GLY A 340 9.00 3.25 13.46
C GLY A 340 8.26 2.66 14.63
N ALA A 341 8.64 1.45 15.04
CA ALA A 341 8.25 0.85 16.31
C ALA A 341 9.10 1.36 17.47
N THR A 342 10.33 1.82 17.20
CA THR A 342 11.29 2.37 18.16
C THR A 342 12.08 3.51 17.52
N ILE A 343 12.95 4.18 18.28
CA ILE A 343 13.81 5.25 17.75
C ILE A 343 14.95 4.76 16.83
N GLU A 344 15.26 3.46 16.84
CA GLU A 344 16.31 2.88 15.99
C GLU A 344 15.77 2.23 14.72
N ASP A 345 14.44 2.12 14.61
CA ASP A 345 13.73 1.47 13.50
C ASP A 345 13.71 2.34 12.23
N MET A 346 14.43 3.46 12.19
CA MET A 346 14.54 4.33 11.03
C MET A 346 15.81 4.06 10.23
N PRO A 347 15.76 4.28 8.90
CA PRO A 347 16.97 4.30 8.09
C PRO A 347 17.96 5.35 8.59
N LEU A 348 19.25 5.07 8.45
CA LEU A 348 20.32 6.06 8.50
C LEU A 348 20.26 6.97 7.26
N ALA A 349 20.93 8.12 7.31
CA ALA A 349 20.85 9.14 6.26
C ALA A 349 21.28 8.63 4.86
N ASP A 350 22.24 7.72 4.79
CA ASP A 350 22.66 7.03 3.56
C ASP A 350 21.67 5.94 3.11
N GLU A 351 21.10 5.18 4.04
CA GLU A 351 20.06 4.19 3.76
C GLU A 351 18.81 4.84 3.12
N TYR A 352 18.47 6.09 3.48
CA TYR A 352 17.42 6.85 2.79
C TYR A 352 17.70 7.07 1.29
N LEU A 353 18.96 7.20 0.89
CA LEU A 353 19.34 7.40 -0.53
C LEU A 353 19.17 6.12 -1.35
N GLU A 354 19.23 4.95 -0.73
CA GLU A 354 18.97 3.64 -1.35
C GLU A 354 17.47 3.43 -1.62
N LEU A 355 16.61 4.20 -0.94
CA LEU A 355 15.17 4.13 -1.14
C LEU A 355 14.67 4.91 -2.38
N LEU A 356 15.47 5.86 -2.89
CA LEU A 356 15.25 6.65 -4.11
C LEU A 356 15.58 5.88 -5.39
#